data_AF-A0A139A1R9-F1
#
_entry.id   AF-A0A139A1R9-F1
#
_cell.length_a   1.000
_cell.length_b   1.000
_cell.length_c   1.000
_cell.angle_alpha   90.00
_cell.angle_beta   90.00
_cell.angle_gamma   90.00
#
_symmetry.space_group_name_H-M   'P 1'
#
loop_
_entity.id
_entity.type
_entity.pdbx_description
1 polymer ?
#
loop_
_entity_poly.entity_id
_entity_poly.type
_entity_poly.pdbx_seq_one_letter_code
_entity_poly.pdbx_strand_id
1 'polypeptide(L)' 'TPPPLPPRFTEPSLWHYNPPSQHPLYVTSNAAYGKRPPSGQEMPGVFWSTSSRFTEHLNQAGPYCNRSLNV' A
#
# COMPACT_ATOMS: atom_id res chain seq x y z
N THR A 1 -19.92 -7.62 -9.24
CA THR A 1 -18.92 -8.50 -8.61
C THR A 1 -17.74 -7.64 -8.17
N PRO A 2 -17.15 -7.87 -6.99
CA PRO A 2 -15.98 -7.12 -6.55
C PRO A 2 -14.79 -7.36 -7.49
N PRO A 3 -13.89 -6.37 -7.66
CA PRO A 3 -12.67 -6.56 -8.44
C PRO A 3 -11.81 -7.67 -7.82
N PRO A 4 -10.99 -8.38 -8.64
CA PRO A 4 -10.10 -9.41 -8.12
C PRO A 4 -9.12 -8.81 -7.13
N LEU A 5 -8.84 -9.55 -6.05
CA LEU A 5 -7.90 -9.09 -5.04
C LEU A 5 -6.49 -9.04 -5.62
N PRO A 6 -5.72 -7.98 -5.29
CA PRO A 6 -4.30 -7.94 -5.60
C PRO A 6 -3.55 -9.18 -5.08
N PRO A 7 -2.55 -9.71 -5.82
CA PRO A 7 -1.79 -10.90 -5.41
C PRO A 7 -1.16 -10.80 -4.02
N ARG A 8 -0.75 -9.58 -3.61
CA ARG A 8 -0.24 -9.30 -2.25
C ARG A 8 -1.21 -9.64 -1.12
N PHE A 9 -2.51 -9.71 -1.38
CA PHE A 9 -3.51 -10.06 -0.37
C PHE A 9 -3.98 -11.52 -0.49
N THR A 10 -3.75 -12.18 -1.64
CA THR A 10 -4.06 -13.60 -1.84
C THR A 10 -2.92 -14.51 -1.39
N GLU A 11 -1.68 -14.06 -1.53
CA GLU A 11 -0.48 -14.81 -1.19
C GLU A 11 0.39 -14.02 -0.19
N PRO A 12 0.14 -14.16 1.13
CA PRO A 12 0.91 -13.48 2.18
C PRO A 12 2.40 -13.83 2.16
N SER A 13 2.79 -14.97 1.57
CA SER A 13 4.17 -15.38 1.37
C SER A 13 4.98 -14.42 0.49
N LEU A 14 4.32 -13.60 -0.34
CA LEU A 14 4.98 -12.56 -1.13
C LEU A 14 5.52 -11.41 -0.28
N TRP A 15 5.07 -11.28 0.98
CA TRP A 15 5.57 -10.24 1.87
C TRP A 15 6.89 -10.71 2.46
N HIS A 16 7.97 -9.97 2.19
CA HIS A 16 9.28 -10.23 2.77
C HIS A 16 9.29 -9.90 4.27
N TYR A 17 8.81 -10.84 5.07
CA TYR A 17 8.79 -10.72 6.52
C TYR A 17 10.16 -11.08 7.10
N ASN A 18 10.92 -10.06 7.53
CA ASN A 18 12.24 -10.21 8.14
C ASN A 18 12.32 -9.41 9.45
N PRO A 19 11.81 -9.94 10.57
CA PRO A 19 11.85 -9.25 11.85
C PRO A 19 13.29 -9.22 12.38
N PRO A 20 13.70 -8.13 13.06
CA PRO A 20 15.01 -8.07 13.67
C PRO A 20 15.14 -9.12 14.78
N SER A 21 16.25 -9.87 14.77
CA SER A 21 16.59 -10.79 15.85
C SER A 21 16.90 -9.99 17.12
N GLN A 22 16.19 -10.30 18.21
CA GLN A 22 16.39 -9.67 19.51
C GLN A 22 16.70 -10.74 20.56
N HIS A 23 17.52 -10.38 21.53
CA HIS A 23 17.83 -11.26 22.64
C HIS A 23 16.57 -11.54 23.47
N PRO A 24 16.24 -12.79 23.79
CA PRO A 24 14.96 -13.16 24.41
C PRO A 24 14.73 -12.51 25.79
N LEU A 25 15.81 -12.20 26.52
CA LEU A 25 15.74 -11.51 27.82
C LEU A 25 15.74 -9.97 27.71
N TYR A 26 16.07 -9.40 26.54
CA TYR A 26 16.17 -7.96 26.33
C TYR A 26 15.18 -7.51 25.26
N VAL A 27 13.89 -7.73 25.51
CA VAL A 27 12.80 -7.37 24.61
C VAL A 27 12.03 -6.20 25.21
N THR A 28 11.83 -5.14 24.42
CA THR A 28 11.01 -3.99 24.82
C THR A 28 9.54 -4.24 24.48
N SER A 29 8.62 -3.50 25.11
CA SER A 29 7.19 -3.55 24.76
C SER A 29 6.95 -3.17 23.29
N ASN A 30 7.71 -2.20 22.78
CA ASN A 30 7.60 -1.77 21.38
C ASN A 30 8.05 -2.85 20.38
N ALA A 31 8.92 -3.77 20.78
CA ALA A 31 9.31 -4.91 19.96
C ALA A 31 8.20 -5.95 19.75
N ALA A 32 7.06 -5.81 20.42
CA ALA A 32 5.88 -6.63 20.13
C ALA A 32 5.25 -6.27 18.77
N TYR A 33 5.35 -5.00 18.34
CA TYR A 33 4.86 -4.58 17.04
C TYR A 33 5.71 -5.16 15.91
N GLY A 34 5.06 -5.72 14.90
CA GLY A 34 5.75 -6.33 13.75
C GLY A 34 6.47 -7.65 14.06
N LYS A 35 6.26 -8.25 15.25
CA LYS A 35 6.87 -9.55 15.64
C LYS A 35 6.17 -10.77 15.02
N ARG A 36 4.99 -10.60 14.43
CA ARG A 36 4.22 -11.70 13.82
C ARG A 36 4.17 -11.51 12.30
N PRO A 37 4.38 -12.59 11.52
CA PRO A 37 4.21 -12.55 10.07
C PRO A 37 2.73 -12.33 9.71
N PRO A 38 2.44 -11.72 8.56
CA PRO A 38 1.08 -11.60 8.05
C PRO A 38 0.51 -13.00 7.72
N SER A 39 -0.75 -13.23 8.10
CA SER A 39 -1.47 -14.47 7.76
C SER A 39 -2.61 -14.23 6.77
N GLY A 40 -3.00 -15.26 6.01
CA GLY A 40 -4.08 -15.15 5.02
C GLY A 40 -5.45 -14.86 5.65
N GLN A 41 -5.66 -15.27 6.90
CA GLN A 41 -6.90 -15.00 7.65
C GLN A 41 -7.02 -13.53 8.06
N GLU A 42 -5.90 -12.83 8.25
CA GLU A 42 -5.86 -11.40 8.56
C GLU A 42 -6.01 -10.53 7.30
N MET A 43 -5.86 -11.11 6.10
CA MET A 43 -5.98 -10.35 4.85
C MET A 43 -7.44 -9.98 4.57
N PRO A 44 -7.68 -8.77 4.01
CA PRO A 44 -9.04 -8.34 3.68
C PRO A 44 -9.59 -9.18 2.53
N GLY A 45 -10.88 -9.52 2.61
CA GLY A 45 -11.58 -10.25 1.55
C GLY A 45 -11.97 -9.39 0.33
N VAL A 46 -11.84 -8.06 0.42
CA VAL A 46 -12.09 -7.11 -0.68
C VAL A 46 -11.15 -5.91 -0.51
N PHE A 47 -10.60 -5.39 -1.61
CA PHE A 47 -9.77 -4.19 -1.60
C PHE A 47 -10.27 -3.15 -2.60
N TRP A 48 -10.71 -2.00 -2.10
CA TRP A 48 -11.20 -0.88 -2.91
C TRP A 48 -10.07 0.12 -3.17
N SER A 49 -9.28 -0.10 -4.22
CA SER A 49 -8.26 0.85 -4.64
C SER A 49 -8.86 2.01 -5.43
N THR A 50 -8.19 3.15 -5.39
CA THR A 50 -8.43 4.28 -6.29
C THR A 50 -7.18 4.48 -7.14
N SER A 51 -7.37 4.58 -8.46
CA SER A 51 -6.28 4.86 -9.40
C SER A 51 -6.18 6.36 -9.64
N SER A 52 -5.01 6.94 -9.38
CA SER A 52 -4.69 8.34 -9.69
C SER A 52 -4.16 8.54 -11.12
N ARG A 53 -4.01 7.48 -11.92
CA ARG A 53 -3.35 7.54 -13.24
C ARG A 53 -3.93 8.57 -14.19
N PHE A 54 -5.25 8.73 -14.18
CA PHE A 54 -5.93 9.74 -15.02
C PHE A 54 -5.52 11.16 -14.62
N THR A 55 -5.59 11.45 -13.32
CA THR A 55 -5.22 12.76 -12.78
C THR A 55 -3.73 13.03 -12.96
N GLU A 56 -2.87 12.05 -12.70
CA GLU A 56 -1.41 12.16 -12.93
C GLU A 56 -1.09 12.45 -14.40
N HIS A 57 -1.79 11.82 -15.34
CA HIS A 57 -1.62 12.08 -16.76
C HIS A 57 -2.02 13.50 -17.15
N LEU A 58 -3.13 14.03 -16.62
CA LEU A 58 -3.61 15.36 -16.97
C LEU A 58 -2.91 16.50 -16.20
N ASN A 59 -2.39 16.22 -15.01
CA ASN A 59 -1.79 17.22 -14.13
C ASN A 59 -0.28 17.41 -14.37
N GLN A 60 0.26 16.90 -15.49
CA GLN A 60 1.69 17.05 -15.82
C GLN A 60 2.09 18.52 -16.01
N ALA A 61 1.20 19.34 -16.55
CA ALA A 61 1.46 20.76 -16.84
C ALA A 61 1.17 21.70 -15.65
N GLY A 62 0.76 21.15 -14.49
CA GLY A 62 0.33 21.94 -13.34
C GLY A 62 -1.01 22.67 -13.55
N PRO A 63 -1.27 23.74 -12.80
CA PRO A 63 -2.54 24.48 -12.89
C PRO A 63 -2.81 25.01 -14.30
N TYR A 64 -4.04 24.85 -14.78
CA TYR A 64 -4.47 25.41 -16.06
C TYR A 64 -4.46 26.94 -16.01
N CYS A 65 -3.81 27.57 -17.00
CA CYS A 65 -3.84 29.02 -17.21
C CYS A 65 -4.28 29.31 -18.64
N ASN A 66 -5.32 30.14 -18.81
CA ASN A 66 -5.70 30.62 -20.13
C ASN A 66 -4.66 31.63 -20.66
N ARG A 67 -4.08 31.35 -21.84
CA ARG A 67 -3.12 32.22 -22.55
C ARG A 67 -3.58 32.56 -23.97
N SER A 68 -4.88 32.53 -24.25
CA SER A 68 -5.41 32.93 -25.56
C SER A 68 -5.14 34.41 -25.84
N LEU A 69 -4.80 34.75 -27.09
CA LEU A 69 -4.83 36.13 -27.57
C LEU A 69 -6.28 36.59 -27.67
N ASN A 70 -6.58 37.76 -27.11
CA ASN A 70 -7.84 38.45 -27.37
C ASN A 70 -7.70 39.14 -28.74
N VAL A 71 -8.44 38.65 -29.73
CA VAL A 71 -8.52 39.25 -31.07
C VAL A 71 -9.79 40.08 -31.14
#